data_AF-A0A971L1H2-F1
#
_entry.id   AF-A0A971L1H2-F1
#
_cell.length_a   1.000
_cell.length_b   1.000
_cell.length_c   1.000
_cell.angle_alpha   90.00
_cell.angle_beta   90.00
_cell.angle_gamma   90.00
#
_symmetry.space_group_name_H-M   'P 1'
#
loop_
_entity.id
_entity.type
_entity.pdbx_description
1 polymer ?
#
loop_
_entity_poly.entity_id
_entity_poly.type
_entity_poly.pdbx_seq_one_letter_code
_entity_poly.pdbx_strand_id
1 'polypeptide(L)'
;MDTGKLYQSIFRRKSVRSYETSPLEASVTDKIASLIPGLKPLYDIRTDISIVPGDSIRGIFAIKAPHYLVFSSENTEGYLENAGFILQQMDLALSSMGLGSCWVGFARPSREIPVMEGMEFVIAMAFGKPMGSPYRESLSEFKRKPLEKIANALEDPFLEAARLAPSSTNSQPWYFIRSGNKVHVYCRSLNRLTGMFYEKFNRMDVGIACCHIWLAGLRHGKDPVFMKDRKSAQAIPGYEYILTVSGI
;
A
#
# COMPACT_ATOMS: atom_id res chain seq x y z
N MET A 1 -6.92 -3.17 -15.26
CA MET A 1 -7.63 -2.95 -13.97
C MET A 1 -8.45 -1.68 -14.06
N ASP A 2 -9.66 -1.63 -13.51
CA ASP A 2 -10.51 -0.42 -13.53
C ASP A 2 -10.05 0.56 -12.43
N THR A 3 -9.24 1.55 -12.81
CA THR A 3 -8.68 2.55 -11.89
C THR A 3 -9.75 3.42 -11.23
N GLY A 4 -10.92 3.58 -11.87
CA GLY A 4 -12.08 4.25 -11.29
C GLY A 4 -12.60 3.49 -10.07
N LYS A 5 -12.76 2.16 -10.17
CA LYS A 5 -13.14 1.31 -9.03
C LYS A 5 -12.09 1.28 -7.93
N LEU A 6 -10.80 1.31 -8.28
CA LEU A 6 -9.74 1.40 -7.26
C LEU A 6 -9.82 2.73 -6.50
N TYR A 7 -9.98 3.85 -7.21
CA TYR A 7 -10.13 5.17 -6.59
C TYR A 7 -11.35 5.22 -5.66
N GLN A 8 -12.53 4.72 -6.09
CA GLN A 8 -13.71 4.67 -5.24
C GLN A 8 -13.49 3.82 -3.97
N SER A 9 -12.66 2.78 -4.07
CA SER A 9 -12.36 1.89 -2.94
C SER A 9 -11.53 2.58 -1.84
N ILE A 10 -10.82 3.68 -2.14
CA ILE A 10 -10.05 4.46 -1.16
C ILE A 10 -10.94 4.93 0.00
N PHE A 11 -12.14 5.41 -0.32
CA PHE A 11 -13.04 6.08 0.63
C PHE A 11 -13.87 5.12 1.48
N ARG A 12 -13.77 3.81 1.25
CA ARG A 12 -14.56 2.81 1.98
C ARG A 12 -13.75 1.66 2.54
N ARG A 13 -12.61 1.29 1.93
CA ARG A 13 -11.83 0.11 2.35
C ARG A 13 -11.44 0.22 3.82
N LYS A 14 -11.49 -0.88 4.57
CA LYS A 14 -10.86 -1.03 5.90
C LYS A 14 -10.04 -2.31 6.03
N SER A 15 -9.13 -2.33 7.01
CA SER A 15 -8.38 -3.53 7.37
C SER A 15 -9.33 -4.56 7.99
N VAL A 16 -9.51 -5.70 7.32
CA VAL A 16 -10.33 -6.81 7.79
C VAL A 16 -9.42 -7.87 8.42
N ARG A 17 -9.79 -8.39 9.59
CA ARG A 17 -8.98 -9.40 10.30
C ARG A 17 -9.78 -10.64 10.68
N SER A 18 -11.03 -10.71 10.25
CA SER A 18 -11.92 -11.84 10.48
C SER A 18 -12.58 -12.22 9.17
N TYR A 19 -12.49 -13.49 8.83
CA TYR A 19 -12.85 -14.03 7.52
C TYR A 19 -13.66 -15.31 7.68
N GLU A 20 -14.52 -15.59 6.71
CA GLU A 20 -15.06 -16.93 6.54
C GLU A 20 -13.90 -17.91 6.31
N THR A 21 -13.98 -19.09 6.93
CA THR A 21 -12.90 -20.09 6.89
C THR A 21 -12.85 -20.86 5.57
N SER A 22 -13.97 -20.89 4.83
CA SER A 22 -14.04 -21.54 3.53
C SER A 22 -13.12 -20.84 2.52
N PRO A 23 -12.33 -21.59 1.74
CA PRO A 23 -11.63 -21.03 0.59
C PRO A 23 -12.59 -20.32 -0.36
N LEU A 24 -12.14 -19.22 -0.95
CA LEU A 24 -12.84 -18.59 -2.07
C LEU A 24 -12.96 -19.58 -3.23
N GLU A 25 -14.03 -19.43 -4.02
CA GLU A 25 -14.21 -20.18 -5.26
C GLU A 25 -13.03 -19.96 -6.23
N ALA A 26 -12.68 -20.99 -7.00
CA ALA A 26 -11.58 -20.93 -7.96
C ALA A 26 -11.74 -19.77 -8.96
N SER A 27 -12.97 -19.55 -9.44
CA SER A 27 -13.32 -18.44 -10.33
C SER A 27 -12.95 -17.06 -9.75
N VAL A 28 -13.04 -16.90 -8.43
CA VAL A 28 -12.70 -15.66 -7.73
C VAL A 28 -11.18 -15.55 -7.61
N THR A 29 -10.47 -16.61 -7.23
CA THR A 29 -9.01 -16.59 -7.13
C THR A 29 -8.33 -16.41 -8.49
N ASP A 30 -8.86 -17.03 -9.54
CA ASP A 30 -8.38 -16.87 -10.92
C ASP A 30 -8.56 -15.43 -11.40
N LYS A 31 -9.70 -14.82 -11.07
CA LYS A 31 -9.92 -13.41 -11.34
C LYS A 31 -8.92 -12.53 -10.60
N ILE A 32 -8.62 -12.80 -9.33
CA ILE A 32 -7.60 -12.04 -8.56
C ILE A 32 -6.22 -12.21 -9.20
N ALA A 33 -5.84 -13.45 -9.55
CA ALA A 33 -4.56 -13.75 -10.20
C ALA A 33 -4.42 -13.01 -11.55
N SER A 34 -5.50 -12.94 -12.34
CA SER A 34 -5.52 -12.24 -13.63
C SER A 34 -5.25 -10.73 -13.53
N LEU A 35 -5.38 -10.13 -12.33
CA LEU A 35 -5.08 -8.71 -12.11
C LEU A 35 -3.59 -8.42 -12.00
N ILE A 36 -2.81 -9.40 -11.51
CA ILE A 36 -1.41 -9.22 -11.12
C ILE A 36 -0.54 -8.70 -12.29
N PRO A 37 -0.62 -9.26 -13.52
CA PRO A 37 0.19 -8.76 -14.64
C PRO A 37 -0.12 -7.32 -15.05
N GLY A 38 -1.29 -6.80 -14.68
CA GLY A 38 -1.73 -5.44 -15.02
C GLY A 38 -1.45 -4.38 -13.96
N LEU A 39 -0.72 -4.73 -12.89
CA LEU A 39 -0.35 -3.80 -11.84
C LEU A 39 0.72 -2.82 -12.33
N LYS A 40 0.57 -1.54 -11.99
CA LYS A 40 1.58 -0.53 -12.32
C LYS A 40 2.69 -0.53 -11.26
N PRO A 41 3.96 -0.71 -11.61
CA PRO A 41 5.05 -0.49 -10.67
C PRO A 41 5.35 1.00 -10.50
N LEU A 42 5.90 1.36 -9.33
CA LEU A 42 6.45 2.69 -9.06
C LEU A 42 7.85 2.85 -9.67
N TYR A 43 8.64 1.78 -9.63
CA TYR A 43 9.98 1.70 -10.19
C TYR A 43 10.14 0.39 -10.97
N ASP A 44 11.01 0.39 -11.99
CA ASP A 44 11.35 -0.81 -12.75
C ASP A 44 12.26 -1.73 -11.92
N ILE A 45 11.63 -2.54 -11.06
CA ILE A 45 12.26 -3.51 -10.16
C ILE A 45 11.51 -4.83 -10.35
N ARG A 46 12.22 -5.96 -10.46
CA ARG A 46 11.54 -7.25 -10.62
C ARG A 46 10.83 -7.64 -9.31
N THR A 47 9.55 -8.01 -9.44
CA THR A 47 8.68 -8.37 -8.32
C THR A 47 7.85 -9.60 -8.65
N ASP A 48 7.42 -10.33 -7.63
CA ASP A 48 6.47 -11.43 -7.73
C ASP A 48 5.30 -11.25 -6.75
N ILE A 49 4.11 -11.68 -7.18
CA ILE A 49 2.95 -11.81 -6.29
C ILE A 49 2.35 -13.19 -6.47
N SER A 50 2.42 -13.99 -5.42
CA SER A 50 1.85 -15.33 -5.38
C SER A 50 0.60 -15.38 -4.50
N ILE A 51 -0.46 -16.05 -4.95
CA ILE A 51 -1.62 -16.39 -4.11
C ILE A 51 -1.33 -17.73 -3.44
N VAL A 52 -1.40 -17.77 -2.11
CA VAL A 52 -1.12 -18.98 -1.32
C VAL A 52 -2.28 -19.28 -0.35
N PRO A 53 -2.48 -20.57 0.00
CA PRO A 53 -3.46 -20.97 1.02
C PRO A 53 -3.20 -20.37 2.41
N GLY A 54 -4.25 -20.30 3.23
CA GLY A 54 -4.21 -19.70 4.57
C GLY A 54 -3.21 -20.29 5.57
N ASP A 55 -2.88 -21.58 5.43
CA ASP A 55 -1.91 -22.30 6.28
C ASP A 55 -0.45 -22.11 5.84
N SER A 56 -0.24 -21.44 4.71
CA SER A 56 1.08 -21.17 4.13
C SER A 56 1.81 -20.02 4.81
N ILE A 57 1.18 -19.29 5.74
CA ILE A 57 1.77 -18.15 6.45
C ILE A 57 1.90 -18.46 7.94
N ARG A 58 3.09 -18.23 8.49
CA ARG A 58 3.42 -18.44 9.90
C ARG A 58 3.99 -17.16 10.51
N GLY A 59 3.68 -16.87 11.76
CA GLY A 59 4.27 -15.74 12.46
C GLY A 59 3.44 -15.24 13.64
N ILE A 60 4.04 -14.31 14.38
CA ILE A 60 3.36 -13.64 15.49
C ILE A 60 2.34 -12.67 14.87
N PHE A 61 1.11 -12.68 15.37
CA PHE A 61 -0.02 -11.93 14.81
C PHE A 61 -0.44 -12.34 13.38
N ALA A 62 -0.12 -13.57 12.95
CA ALA A 62 -0.69 -14.11 11.72
C ALA A 62 -2.23 -14.09 11.80
N ILE A 63 -2.88 -13.64 10.74
CA ILE A 63 -4.33 -13.51 10.69
C ILE A 63 -4.90 -14.83 10.19
N LYS A 64 -5.93 -15.37 10.85
CA LYS A 64 -6.61 -16.54 10.29
C LYS A 64 -7.43 -16.09 9.08
N ALA A 65 -6.95 -16.40 7.88
CA ALA A 65 -7.56 -16.05 6.60
C ALA A 65 -7.49 -17.24 5.65
N PRO A 66 -8.44 -17.38 4.69
CA PRO A 66 -8.43 -18.49 3.74
C PRO A 66 -7.29 -18.39 2.71
N HIS A 67 -6.85 -17.18 2.39
CA HIS A 67 -5.84 -16.92 1.37
C HIS A 67 -4.92 -15.76 1.74
N TYR A 68 -3.73 -15.76 1.13
CA TYR A 68 -2.74 -14.69 1.24
C TYR A 68 -2.16 -14.33 -0.12
N LEU A 69 -1.90 -13.04 -0.33
CA LEU A 69 -0.93 -12.58 -1.32
C LEU A 69 0.44 -12.51 -0.67
N VAL A 70 1.45 -13.13 -1.29
CA VAL A 70 2.86 -13.08 -0.89
C VAL A 70 3.59 -12.22 -1.91
N PHE A 71 4.12 -11.09 -1.47
CA PHE A 71 4.87 -10.17 -2.31
C PHE A 71 6.37 -10.39 -2.12
N SER A 72 7.09 -10.64 -3.21
CA SER A 72 8.54 -10.76 -3.23
C SER A 72 9.15 -9.76 -4.21
N SER A 73 10.39 -9.35 -3.96
CA SER A 73 11.07 -8.33 -4.77
C SER A 73 12.58 -8.56 -4.78
N GLU A 74 13.24 -8.11 -5.84
CA GLU A 74 14.66 -7.77 -5.74
C GLU A 74 14.88 -6.73 -4.65
N ASN A 75 15.99 -6.86 -3.92
CA ASN A 75 16.37 -5.94 -2.85
C ASN A 75 17.27 -4.82 -3.42
N THR A 76 16.65 -3.85 -4.08
CA THR A 76 17.30 -2.67 -4.68
C THR A 76 16.72 -1.37 -4.13
N GLU A 77 17.37 -0.22 -4.37
CA GLU A 77 16.86 1.08 -3.87
C GLU A 77 15.42 1.33 -4.35
N GLY A 78 14.50 1.59 -3.41
CA GLY A 78 13.10 1.88 -3.72
C GLY A 78 12.17 0.66 -3.72
N TYR A 79 12.69 -0.56 -3.47
CA TYR A 79 11.88 -1.78 -3.51
C TYR A 79 10.69 -1.80 -2.54
N LEU A 80 10.84 -1.14 -1.37
CA LEU A 80 9.79 -1.08 -0.35
C LEU A 80 8.64 -0.15 -0.77
N GLU A 81 8.95 1.03 -1.29
CA GLU A 81 7.95 1.93 -1.86
C GLU A 81 7.27 1.28 -3.06
N ASN A 82 8.03 0.55 -3.89
CA ASN A 82 7.50 -0.19 -5.02
C ASN A 82 6.49 -1.26 -4.54
N ALA A 83 6.86 -2.04 -3.52
CA ALA A 83 5.98 -3.04 -2.92
C ALA A 83 4.70 -2.41 -2.36
N GLY A 84 4.82 -1.31 -1.62
CA GLY A 84 3.68 -0.56 -1.10
C GLY A 84 2.76 -0.06 -2.21
N PHE A 85 3.33 0.52 -3.27
CA PHE A 85 2.57 1.06 -4.40
C PHE A 85 1.82 -0.01 -5.19
N ILE A 86 2.50 -1.12 -5.49
CA ILE A 86 1.95 -2.24 -6.26
C ILE A 86 0.88 -2.95 -5.44
N LEU A 87 1.21 -3.38 -4.22
CA LEU A 87 0.30 -4.20 -3.42
C LEU A 87 -0.92 -3.40 -2.91
N GLN A 88 -0.82 -2.07 -2.82
CA GLN A 88 -1.99 -1.23 -2.53
C GLN A 88 -3.04 -1.24 -3.67
N GLN A 89 -2.62 -1.43 -4.92
CA GLN A 89 -3.59 -1.63 -6.01
C GLN A 89 -4.38 -2.92 -5.80
N MET A 90 -3.74 -3.99 -5.33
CA MET A 90 -4.42 -5.23 -4.95
C MET A 90 -5.33 -5.04 -3.73
N ASP A 91 -4.88 -4.31 -2.69
CA ASP A 91 -5.71 -3.98 -1.52
C ASP A 91 -7.03 -3.32 -1.93
N LEU A 92 -6.95 -2.34 -2.83
CA LEU A 92 -8.11 -1.63 -3.36
C LEU A 92 -8.94 -2.50 -4.31
N ALA A 93 -8.30 -3.35 -5.12
CA ALA A 93 -9.00 -4.27 -6.01
C ALA A 93 -9.84 -5.29 -5.24
N LEU A 94 -9.27 -5.90 -4.20
CA LEU A 94 -9.97 -6.83 -3.31
C LEU A 94 -11.20 -6.15 -2.66
N SER A 95 -11.02 -4.93 -2.14
CA SER A 95 -12.12 -4.11 -1.62
C SER A 95 -13.20 -3.80 -2.67
N SER A 96 -12.81 -3.54 -3.92
CA SER A 96 -13.78 -3.32 -5.00
C SER A 96 -14.61 -4.57 -5.34
N MET A 97 -14.09 -5.75 -5.00
CA MET A 97 -14.70 -7.06 -5.26
C MET A 97 -15.57 -7.58 -4.11
N GLY A 98 -15.74 -6.87 -3.00
CA GLY A 98 -16.46 -7.43 -1.84
C GLY A 98 -15.59 -8.14 -0.82
N LEU A 99 -14.28 -8.22 -1.06
CA LEU A 99 -13.37 -8.98 -0.21
C LEU A 99 -12.74 -8.08 0.86
N GLY A 100 -12.47 -8.69 2.00
CA GLY A 100 -11.65 -8.07 3.04
C GLY A 100 -10.17 -8.35 2.80
N SER A 101 -9.32 -7.45 3.27
CA SER A 101 -7.86 -7.59 3.19
C SER A 101 -7.18 -6.97 4.42
N CYS A 102 -5.99 -7.48 4.76
CA CYS A 102 -5.11 -6.83 5.73
C CYS A 102 -3.64 -7.16 5.48
N TRP A 103 -2.81 -6.13 5.50
CA TRP A 103 -1.36 -6.21 5.51
C TRP A 103 -0.86 -6.92 6.78
N VAL A 104 0.10 -7.84 6.64
CA VAL A 104 0.62 -8.67 7.74
C VAL A 104 2.14 -8.53 7.83
N GLY A 105 2.61 -7.63 8.69
CA GLY A 105 4.03 -7.25 8.78
C GLY A 105 4.94 -8.25 9.49
N PHE A 106 4.44 -8.99 10.48
CA PHE A 106 5.26 -9.89 11.32
C PHE A 106 5.03 -11.37 11.02
N ALA A 107 4.54 -11.66 9.81
CA ALA A 107 4.38 -13.02 9.32
C ALA A 107 5.30 -13.28 8.12
N ARG A 108 5.61 -14.56 7.91
CA ARG A 108 6.43 -15.04 6.80
C ARG A 108 5.77 -16.26 6.16
N PRO A 109 5.96 -16.46 4.85
CA PRO A 109 5.59 -17.70 4.22
C PRO A 109 6.34 -18.88 4.82
N SER A 110 5.71 -20.06 4.76
CA SER A 110 6.38 -21.33 5.03
C SER A 110 7.56 -21.50 4.07
N ARG A 111 8.55 -22.32 4.44
CA ARG A 111 9.72 -22.62 3.58
C ARG A 111 9.34 -23.32 2.26
N GLU A 112 8.11 -23.83 2.17
CA GLU A 112 7.58 -24.53 1.00
C GLU A 112 7.09 -23.57 -0.08
N ILE A 113 6.82 -22.31 0.26
CA ILE A 113 6.46 -21.29 -0.73
C ILE A 113 7.77 -20.78 -1.36
N PRO A 114 8.02 -21.10 -2.64
CA PRO A 114 9.25 -20.69 -3.31
C PRO A 114 9.29 -19.17 -3.48
N VAL A 115 10.47 -18.61 -3.30
CA VAL A 115 10.78 -17.24 -3.74
C VAL A 115 11.67 -17.36 -4.97
N MET A 116 11.35 -16.61 -6.02
CA MET A 116 12.15 -16.63 -7.25
C MET A 116 13.60 -16.22 -6.99
N GLU A 117 14.52 -16.81 -7.76
CA GLU A 117 15.95 -16.53 -7.64
C GLU A 117 16.25 -15.03 -7.79
N GLY A 118 17.05 -14.50 -6.87
CA GLY A 118 17.40 -13.07 -6.81
C GLY A 118 16.37 -12.18 -6.11
N MET A 119 15.26 -12.73 -5.59
CA MET A 119 14.25 -12.00 -4.83
C MET A 119 14.23 -12.40 -3.35
N GLU A 120 13.67 -11.54 -2.51
CA GLU A 120 13.35 -11.81 -1.12
C GLU A 120 11.85 -11.58 -0.84
N PHE A 121 11.31 -12.30 0.14
CA PHE A 121 9.99 -12.02 0.69
C PHE A 121 9.97 -10.61 1.32
N VAL A 122 8.98 -9.80 0.94
CA VAL A 122 8.81 -8.43 1.46
C VAL A 122 7.67 -8.36 2.46
N ILE A 123 6.47 -8.78 2.05
CA ILE A 123 5.25 -8.60 2.84
C ILE A 123 4.16 -9.59 2.41
N ALA A 124 3.25 -9.91 3.32
CA ALA A 124 2.05 -10.69 3.01
C ALA A 124 0.78 -9.86 3.25
N MET A 125 -0.28 -10.17 2.50
CA MET A 125 -1.61 -9.61 2.69
C MET A 125 -2.62 -10.74 2.81
N ALA A 126 -3.24 -10.85 3.99
CA ALA A 126 -4.37 -11.74 4.20
C ALA A 126 -5.58 -11.23 3.41
N PHE A 127 -6.36 -12.13 2.80
CA PHE A 127 -7.62 -11.77 2.17
C PHE A 127 -8.63 -12.91 2.17
N GLY A 128 -9.90 -12.56 1.98
CA GLY A 128 -11.00 -13.52 1.95
C GLY A 128 -12.36 -12.85 2.06
N LYS A 129 -13.41 -13.67 2.14
CA LYS A 129 -14.76 -13.17 2.42
C LYS A 129 -14.82 -12.68 3.88
N PRO A 130 -15.16 -11.40 4.12
CA PRO A 130 -15.12 -10.82 5.45
C PRO A 130 -16.25 -11.38 6.34
N MET A 131 -15.97 -11.59 7.63
CA MET A 131 -17.04 -11.72 8.62
C MET A 131 -17.58 -10.32 8.96
N GLY A 132 -18.64 -9.92 8.26
CA GLY A 132 -19.24 -8.58 8.35
C GLY A 132 -18.87 -7.69 7.15
N SER A 133 -19.24 -6.40 7.22
CA SER A 133 -18.93 -5.45 6.14
C SER A 133 -17.41 -5.26 6.01
N PRO A 134 -16.81 -5.34 4.80
CA PRO A 134 -15.42 -4.95 4.55
C PRO A 134 -15.25 -3.42 4.37
N TYR A 135 -16.33 -2.66 4.55
CA TYR A 135 -16.36 -1.22 4.28
C TYR A 135 -16.56 -0.39 5.54
N ARG A 136 -16.07 0.84 5.46
CA ARG A 136 -16.50 1.96 6.30
C ARG A 136 -17.73 2.56 5.67
N GLU A 137 -18.67 2.99 6.51
CA GLU A 137 -19.91 3.60 6.05
C GLU A 137 -19.76 5.11 5.85
N SER A 138 -18.74 5.73 6.46
CA SER A 138 -18.48 7.17 6.34
C SER A 138 -17.00 7.54 6.49
N LEU A 139 -16.66 8.77 6.08
CA LEU A 139 -15.32 9.34 6.25
C LEU A 139 -14.95 9.56 7.72
N SER A 140 -15.92 9.72 8.63
CA SER A 140 -15.64 9.92 10.05
C SER A 140 -15.10 8.67 10.75
N GLU A 141 -15.27 7.49 10.15
CA GLU A 141 -14.65 6.24 10.63
C GLU A 141 -13.13 6.18 10.36
N PHE A 142 -12.60 7.07 9.51
CA PHE A 142 -11.17 7.15 9.27
C PHE A 142 -10.48 7.91 10.40
N LYS A 143 -9.79 7.15 11.26
CA LYS A 143 -8.87 7.73 12.26
C LYS A 143 -7.57 8.12 11.57
N ARG A 144 -7.50 9.34 11.04
CA ARG A 144 -6.33 9.91 10.37
C ARG A 144 -5.95 11.24 10.99
N LYS A 145 -4.66 11.56 10.95
CA LYS A 145 -4.14 12.90 11.20
C LYS A 145 -4.81 13.87 10.22
N PRO A 146 -5.11 15.09 10.65
CA PRO A 146 -5.63 16.10 9.73
C PRO A 146 -4.48 16.59 8.81
N LEU A 147 -4.83 17.21 7.66
CA LEU A 147 -3.86 17.53 6.61
C LEU A 147 -2.72 18.44 7.11
N GLU A 148 -2.99 19.35 8.04
CA GLU A 148 -2.03 20.30 8.62
C GLU A 148 -0.86 19.58 9.31
N LYS A 149 -1.04 18.31 9.71
CA LYS A 149 0.00 17.51 10.37
C LYS A 149 0.84 16.69 9.40
N ILE A 150 0.42 16.56 8.15
CA ILE A 150 1.08 15.70 7.14
C ILE A 150 1.34 16.41 5.81
N ALA A 151 0.93 17.67 5.66
CA ALA A 151 1.10 18.44 4.44
C ALA A 151 1.19 19.95 4.71
N ASN A 152 1.76 20.70 3.77
CA ASN A 152 1.68 22.16 3.73
C ASN A 152 0.46 22.70 2.95
N ALA A 153 -0.36 21.83 2.37
CA ALA A 153 -1.56 22.19 1.60
C ALA A 153 -2.79 21.50 2.22
N LEU A 154 -3.78 22.30 2.60
CA LEU A 154 -4.94 21.86 3.37
C LEU A 154 -6.16 21.52 2.52
N GLU A 155 -6.18 22.00 1.27
CA GLU A 155 -7.29 21.80 0.33
C GLU A 155 -6.76 21.19 -0.98
N ASP A 156 -6.14 20.02 -0.87
CA ASP A 156 -5.59 19.29 -2.01
C ASP A 156 -6.26 17.90 -2.13
N PRO A 157 -7.05 17.63 -3.20
CA PRO A 157 -7.77 16.37 -3.35
C PRO A 157 -6.85 15.16 -3.50
N PHE A 158 -5.63 15.34 -4.01
CA PHE A 158 -4.64 14.27 -4.14
C PHE A 158 -4.06 13.91 -2.77
N LEU A 159 -3.79 14.91 -1.94
CA LEU A 159 -3.31 14.69 -0.57
C LEU A 159 -4.42 14.18 0.35
N GLU A 160 -5.68 14.54 0.11
CA GLU A 160 -6.81 13.97 0.83
C GLU A 160 -6.94 12.46 0.54
N ALA A 161 -6.82 12.04 -0.73
CA ALA A 161 -6.78 10.62 -1.07
C ALA A 161 -5.61 9.90 -0.37
N ALA A 162 -4.42 10.52 -0.36
CA ALA A 162 -3.23 10.00 0.31
C ALA A 162 -3.42 9.90 1.84
N ARG A 163 -4.08 10.87 2.46
CA ARG A 163 -4.38 10.90 3.90
C ARG A 163 -5.19 9.68 4.33
N LEU A 164 -6.09 9.19 3.49
CA LEU A 164 -6.93 8.02 3.77
C LEU A 164 -6.19 6.67 3.63
N ALA A 165 -4.98 6.66 3.05
CA ALA A 165 -4.17 5.46 2.90
C ALA A 165 -3.98 4.70 4.23
N PRO A 166 -3.93 3.34 4.21
CA PRO A 166 -3.49 2.59 5.37
C PRO A 166 -2.00 2.86 5.66
N SER A 167 -1.60 2.62 6.90
CA SER A 167 -0.18 2.55 7.25
C SER A 167 0.00 1.58 8.42
N SER A 168 1.21 1.05 8.58
CA SER A 168 1.59 0.26 9.74
C SER A 168 1.28 1.01 11.03
N THR A 169 0.64 0.31 11.98
CA THR A 169 0.15 0.84 13.27
C THR A 169 -0.65 2.15 13.17
N ASN A 170 -1.18 2.49 11.98
CA ASN A 170 -1.80 3.78 11.68
C ASN A 170 -0.87 4.99 11.98
N SER A 171 0.45 4.80 11.88
CA SER A 171 1.48 5.79 12.18
C SER A 171 1.47 7.01 11.25
N GLN A 172 1.01 6.83 10.00
CA GLN A 172 0.97 7.81 8.91
C GLN A 172 2.32 8.52 8.79
N PRO A 173 3.36 7.80 8.34
CA PRO A 173 4.75 8.25 8.43
C PRO A 173 5.15 9.17 7.27
N TRP A 174 4.21 9.63 6.46
CA TRP A 174 4.47 10.53 5.34
C TRP A 174 4.32 11.99 5.72
N TYR A 175 5.06 12.85 5.02
CA TYR A 175 4.81 14.28 4.94
C TYR A 175 4.88 14.74 3.49
N PHE A 176 4.03 15.69 3.10
CA PHE A 176 3.88 16.17 1.74
C PHE A 176 4.16 17.68 1.64
N ILE A 177 5.00 18.08 0.69
CA ILE A 177 5.15 19.49 0.32
C ILE A 177 4.60 19.68 -1.09
N ARG A 178 3.43 20.32 -1.19
CA ARG A 178 2.87 20.84 -2.43
C ARG A 178 3.64 22.08 -2.86
N SER A 179 4.13 22.07 -4.09
CA SER A 179 4.83 23.17 -4.75
C SER A 179 4.39 23.24 -6.21
N GLY A 180 3.43 24.13 -6.50
CA GLY A 180 2.83 24.23 -7.83
C GLY A 180 2.14 22.93 -8.26
N ASN A 181 2.60 22.33 -9.36
CA ASN A 181 2.11 21.04 -9.90
C ASN A 181 2.91 19.83 -9.41
N LYS A 182 3.71 19.99 -8.35
CA LYS A 182 4.53 18.96 -7.74
C LYS A 182 4.14 18.73 -6.29
N VAL A 183 4.27 17.49 -5.86
CA VAL A 183 4.24 17.08 -4.45
C VAL A 183 5.55 16.37 -4.14
N HIS A 184 6.35 16.95 -3.25
CA HIS A 184 7.50 16.28 -2.67
C HIS A 184 7.03 15.40 -1.51
N VAL A 185 7.38 14.12 -1.57
CA VAL A 185 6.96 13.09 -0.63
C VAL A 185 8.12 12.72 0.28
N TYR A 186 7.87 12.75 1.58
CA TYR A 186 8.86 12.47 2.61
C TYR A 186 8.39 11.32 3.52
N CYS A 187 9.35 10.60 4.09
CA CYS A 187 9.14 9.54 5.06
C CYS A 187 9.72 9.94 6.42
N ARG A 188 8.99 9.67 7.51
CA ARG A 188 9.45 9.95 8.86
C ARG A 188 10.67 9.10 9.18
N SER A 189 11.77 9.75 9.54
CA SER A 189 12.99 9.09 9.99
C SER A 189 12.81 8.63 11.43
N LEU A 190 13.21 7.40 11.73
CA LEU A 190 13.20 6.84 13.08
C LEU A 190 14.62 6.82 13.65
N ASN A 191 14.75 6.96 14.98
CA ASN A 191 16.04 6.83 15.64
C ASN A 191 16.56 5.39 15.51
N ARG A 192 17.88 5.21 15.36
CA ARG A 192 18.53 3.90 15.07
C ARG A 192 18.17 2.78 16.04
N LEU A 193 17.83 3.08 17.30
CA LEU A 193 17.45 2.11 18.35
C LEU A 193 16.05 1.51 18.17
N THR A 194 15.09 2.28 17.64
CA THR A 194 13.70 1.85 17.38
C THR A 194 13.43 1.57 15.90
N GLY A 195 14.40 1.86 15.02
CA GLY A 195 14.16 2.16 13.60
C GLY A 195 14.07 0.97 12.66
N MET A 196 14.94 -0.03 12.74
CA MET A 196 15.21 -0.89 11.56
C MET A 196 13.98 -1.63 10.98
N PHE A 197 13.12 -2.22 11.81
CA PHE A 197 11.91 -2.89 11.33
C PHE A 197 10.79 -1.92 10.95
N TYR A 198 10.60 -0.86 11.74
CA TYR A 198 9.57 0.13 11.48
C TYR A 198 9.89 1.03 10.29
N GLU A 199 11.17 1.23 9.98
CA GLU A 199 11.65 1.99 8.83
C GLU A 199 11.28 1.28 7.52
N LYS A 200 11.44 -0.05 7.45
CA LYS A 200 10.97 -0.82 6.29
C LYS A 200 9.47 -0.64 6.05
N PHE A 201 8.67 -0.74 7.11
CA PHE A 201 7.22 -0.51 7.01
C PHE A 201 6.89 0.93 6.63
N ASN A 202 7.59 1.93 7.17
CA ASN A 202 7.34 3.33 6.84
C ASN A 202 7.61 3.63 5.35
N ARG A 203 8.67 3.07 4.76
CA ARG A 203 8.96 3.22 3.32
C ARG A 203 7.85 2.61 2.47
N MET A 204 7.40 1.41 2.84
CA MET A 204 6.25 0.77 2.18
C MET A 204 4.95 1.57 2.34
N ASP A 205 4.68 2.10 3.54
CA ASP A 205 3.54 2.97 3.82
C ASP A 205 3.55 4.25 2.94
N VAL A 206 4.73 4.80 2.64
CA VAL A 206 4.87 5.90 1.68
C VAL A 206 4.50 5.46 0.25
N GLY A 207 4.90 4.27 -0.17
CA GLY A 207 4.48 3.67 -1.44
C GLY A 207 2.96 3.53 -1.56
N ILE A 208 2.31 3.08 -0.48
CA ILE A 208 0.84 3.00 -0.37
C ILE A 208 0.21 4.39 -0.58
N ALA A 209 0.72 5.41 0.11
CA ALA A 209 0.22 6.78 -0.04
C ALA A 209 0.43 7.33 -1.47
N CYS A 210 1.56 6.99 -2.12
CA CYS A 210 1.81 7.35 -3.51
C CYS A 210 0.82 6.70 -4.49
N CYS A 211 0.40 5.46 -4.25
CA CYS A 211 -0.65 4.80 -5.04
C CYS A 211 -1.99 5.56 -4.96
N HIS A 212 -2.33 6.08 -3.78
CA HIS A 212 -3.52 6.91 -3.60
C HIS A 212 -3.42 8.24 -4.36
N ILE A 213 -2.26 8.92 -4.31
CA ILE A 213 -2.02 10.15 -5.10
C ILE A 213 -2.15 9.85 -6.60
N TRP A 214 -1.58 8.74 -7.07
CA TRP A 214 -1.66 8.35 -8.48
C TRP A 214 -3.11 8.14 -8.94
N LEU A 215 -3.89 7.35 -8.19
CA LEU A 215 -5.29 7.09 -8.50
C LEU A 215 -6.14 8.37 -8.48
N ALA A 216 -5.87 9.27 -7.53
CA ALA A 216 -6.51 10.58 -7.48
C ALA A 216 -6.16 11.43 -8.70
N GLY A 217 -4.88 11.48 -9.09
CA GLY A 217 -4.43 12.15 -10.30
C GLY A 217 -5.19 11.65 -11.54
N LEU A 218 -5.18 10.34 -11.77
CA LEU A 218 -5.91 9.73 -12.88
C LEU A 218 -7.41 10.09 -12.87
N ARG A 219 -8.04 10.10 -11.68
CA ARG A 219 -9.45 10.46 -11.55
C ARG A 219 -9.74 11.90 -11.97
N HIS A 220 -8.78 12.81 -11.75
CA HIS A 220 -8.87 14.22 -12.11
C HIS A 220 -8.35 14.50 -13.54
N GLY A 221 -8.17 13.47 -14.38
CA GLY A 221 -7.69 13.63 -15.76
C GLY A 221 -6.22 14.06 -15.84
N LYS A 222 -5.44 13.78 -14.80
CA LYS A 222 -4.00 14.04 -14.73
C LYS A 222 -3.21 12.78 -15.08
N ASP A 223 -1.92 12.96 -15.36
CA ASP A 223 -0.96 11.87 -15.58
C ASP A 223 0.21 11.99 -14.59
N PRO A 224 0.07 11.43 -13.37
CA PRO A 224 1.07 11.59 -12.33
C PRO A 224 2.38 10.86 -12.68
N VAL A 225 3.49 11.58 -12.66
CA VAL A 225 4.82 11.04 -12.92
C VAL A 225 5.67 11.08 -11.65
N PHE A 226 6.26 9.94 -11.30
CA PHE A 226 7.13 9.77 -10.14
C PHE A 226 8.59 9.93 -10.53
N MET A 227 9.31 10.78 -9.81
CA MET A 227 10.72 11.10 -10.11
C MET A 227 11.51 11.44 -8.84
N LYS A 228 12.84 11.36 -8.93
CA LYS A 228 13.75 11.88 -7.89
C LYS A 228 14.14 13.31 -8.25
N ASP A 229 13.45 14.29 -7.69
CA ASP A 229 13.77 15.72 -7.80
C ASP A 229 14.33 16.24 -6.46
N ARG A 230 15.48 15.69 -6.04
CA ARG A 230 16.12 16.05 -4.76
C ARG A 230 16.55 17.51 -4.71
N LYS A 231 16.88 18.12 -5.87
CA LYS A 231 17.42 19.49 -5.94
C LYS A 231 16.37 20.54 -5.58
N SER A 232 15.10 20.32 -5.92
CA SER A 232 14.01 21.22 -5.56
C SER A 232 13.37 20.89 -4.21
N ALA A 233 13.76 19.79 -3.58
CA ALA A 233 13.18 19.34 -2.32
C ALA A 233 13.77 20.11 -1.14
N GLN A 234 12.89 20.70 -0.32
CA GLN A 234 13.29 21.33 0.94
C GLN A 234 13.64 20.24 1.98
N ALA A 235 14.64 20.48 2.82
CA ALA A 235 14.92 19.61 3.97
C ALA A 235 13.86 19.80 5.07
N ILE A 236 13.34 18.69 5.60
CA ILE A 236 12.35 18.71 6.69
C ILE A 236 12.95 17.97 7.90
N PRO A 237 13.11 18.62 9.06
CA PRO A 237 13.63 17.95 10.25
C PRO A 237 12.82 16.71 10.64
N GLY A 238 13.51 15.59 10.84
CA GLY A 238 12.89 14.31 11.22
C GLY A 238 12.23 13.55 10.05
N TYR A 239 12.44 13.99 8.82
CA TYR A 239 11.93 13.36 7.61
C TYR A 239 13.02 13.20 6.54
N GLU A 240 12.97 12.08 5.84
CA GLU A 240 13.80 11.78 4.67
C GLU A 240 12.99 12.04 3.39
N TYR A 241 13.60 12.71 2.41
CA TYR A 241 13.01 12.84 1.09
C TYR A 241 12.97 11.49 0.36
N ILE A 242 11.82 11.13 -0.18
CA ILE A 242 11.63 9.87 -0.92
C ILE A 242 11.57 10.12 -2.41
N LEU A 243 10.57 10.86 -2.88
CA LEU A 243 10.31 11.09 -4.30
C LEU A 243 9.49 12.36 -4.50
N THR A 244 9.32 12.74 -5.75
CA THR A 244 8.42 13.81 -6.19
C THR A 244 7.38 13.23 -7.13
N VAL A 245 6.12 13.57 -6.88
CA VAL A 245 5.03 13.36 -7.85
C VAL A 245 4.83 14.66 -8.61
N SER A 246 4.83 14.60 -9.92
CA SER A 246 4.57 15.74 -10.81
C SER A 246 3.37 15.45 -11.72
N GLY A 247 2.88 16.47 -12.42
CA GLY A 247 1.76 16.31 -13.35
C GLY A 247 0.39 16.25 -12.67
N ILE A 248 0.30 16.64 -11.39
CA ILE A 248 -0.93 16.65 -10.57
C ILE A 248 -1.41 18.07 -10.27
#